data_AF-A0A7J2MTU0-F1
#
_entry.id   AF-A0A7J2MTU0-F1
#
_cell.length_a   1.000
_cell.length_b   1.000
_cell.length_c   1.000
_cell.angle_alpha   90.00
_cell.angle_beta   90.00
_cell.angle_gamma   90.00
#
_symmetry.space_group_name_H-M   'P 1'
#
loop_
_entity.id
_entity.type
_entity.pdbx_description
1 polymer ?
#
loop_
_entity_poly.entity_id
_entity_poly.type
_entity_poly.pdbx_seq_one_letter_code
_entity_poly.pdbx_strand_id
1 'polypeptide(L)'
;MKIIFSSKCLEYGSPYHPENPERLRLAYEFLKDKYSFLEPEPARDEDLLLVHSKSYVERVRRGDIHDADTPAYENIYEYAKLSAGGAILAAKEKAFSLMRPPGHHAGKEGIALGAPTLGFCYFNNIAIAVKKLGKKTLILDIDTHHGNGTQEIFQGDSNVIYIPLHTYGIYPGTGLRSEGNCYNYPLKIGTGDEEYLNTLERALREVDLSEIEVVAVSAGFDTFSGDLGGLNLSEKCYRKIGELIASLNLPTFAVLEGGYTKRLGNCIHEFLQGLGD
;
A
#
# COMPACT_ATOMS: atom_id res chain seq x y z
N MET A 1 -15.54 -9.29 -1.22
CA MET A 1 -14.65 -8.56 -0.31
C MET A 1 -15.44 -7.40 0.22
N LYS A 2 -15.33 -7.10 1.51
CA LYS A 2 -15.81 -5.81 2.01
C LYS A 2 -14.78 -4.73 1.69
N ILE A 3 -15.21 -3.47 1.60
CA ILE A 3 -14.31 -2.32 1.47
C ILE A 3 -14.35 -1.52 2.77
N ILE A 4 -13.19 -1.14 3.28
CA ILE A 4 -13.05 -0.24 4.43
C ILE A 4 -12.93 1.19 3.90
N PHE A 5 -13.80 2.08 4.35
CA PHE A 5 -13.84 3.48 3.90
C PHE A 5 -14.44 4.37 4.99
N SER A 6 -13.91 5.58 5.14
CA SER A 6 -14.58 6.67 5.85
C SER A 6 -14.50 7.93 5.00
N SER A 7 -15.61 8.67 4.90
CA SER A 7 -15.65 9.94 4.16
C SER A 7 -14.69 10.99 4.73
N LYS A 8 -14.28 10.87 6.00
CA LYS A 8 -13.27 11.74 6.63
C LYS A 8 -11.94 11.73 5.89
N CYS A 9 -11.61 10.61 5.25
CA CYS A 9 -10.42 10.56 4.42
C CYS A 9 -10.53 11.44 3.17
N LEU A 10 -11.60 12.20 2.94
CA LEU A 10 -11.75 13.17 1.85
C LEU A 10 -11.60 14.63 2.31
N GLU A 11 -11.44 14.88 3.62
CA GLU A 11 -11.57 16.22 4.22
C GLU A 11 -10.25 17.03 4.25
N TYR A 12 -9.11 16.41 3.94
CA TYR A 12 -7.80 17.09 3.87
C TYR A 12 -7.23 17.05 2.45
N GLY A 13 -6.31 17.95 2.12
CA GLY A 13 -5.56 17.92 0.85
C GLY A 13 -5.49 19.28 0.17
N SER A 14 -4.82 19.31 -0.98
CA SER A 14 -4.67 20.51 -1.82
C SER A 14 -5.02 20.18 -3.28
N PRO A 15 -5.67 21.09 -4.03
CA PRO A 15 -6.15 20.84 -5.40
C PRO A 15 -5.09 20.38 -6.42
N TYR A 16 -3.81 20.66 -6.19
CA TYR A 16 -2.73 20.36 -7.14
C TYR A 16 -1.80 19.23 -6.67
N HIS A 17 -2.03 18.71 -5.48
CA HIS A 17 -1.23 17.61 -4.95
C HIS A 17 -1.67 16.28 -5.59
N PRO A 18 -0.76 15.40 -6.02
CA PRO A 18 -1.15 14.12 -6.60
C PRO A 18 -2.02 13.29 -5.65
N GLU A 19 -1.59 13.11 -4.39
CA GLU A 19 -2.41 12.53 -3.32
C GLU A 19 -3.47 13.55 -2.87
N ASN A 20 -4.69 13.46 -3.42
CA ASN A 20 -5.79 14.37 -3.11
C ASN A 20 -7.13 13.63 -2.94
N PRO A 21 -8.15 14.27 -2.34
CA PRO A 21 -9.47 13.65 -2.11
C PRO A 21 -10.16 13.09 -3.36
N GLU A 22 -9.95 13.72 -4.51
CA GLU A 22 -10.66 13.37 -5.74
C GLU A 22 -10.36 11.93 -6.18
N ARG A 23 -9.14 11.44 -5.93
CA ARG A 23 -8.75 10.04 -6.18
C ARG A 23 -9.74 9.06 -5.56
N LEU A 24 -9.96 9.20 -4.26
CA LEU A 24 -10.83 8.29 -3.50
C LEU A 24 -12.30 8.62 -3.70
N ARG A 25 -12.67 9.88 -3.93
CA ARG A 25 -14.05 10.26 -4.23
C ARG A 25 -14.53 9.55 -5.51
N LEU A 26 -13.74 9.60 -6.59
CA LEU A 26 -14.07 8.93 -7.85
C LEU A 26 -14.09 7.41 -7.70
N ALA A 27 -13.11 6.84 -6.98
CA ALA A 27 -13.08 5.40 -6.74
C ALA A 27 -14.29 4.93 -5.91
N TYR A 28 -14.61 5.63 -4.82
CA TYR A 28 -15.76 5.35 -3.97
C TYR A 28 -17.07 5.43 -4.76
N GLU A 29 -17.28 6.50 -5.53
CA GLU A 29 -18.49 6.67 -6.34
C GLU A 29 -18.70 5.53 -7.36
N PHE A 30 -17.61 4.96 -7.90
CA PHE A 30 -17.68 3.80 -8.78
C PHE A 30 -17.98 2.49 -8.04
N LEU A 31 -17.48 2.34 -6.80
CA LEU A 31 -17.51 1.09 -6.03
C LEU A 31 -18.73 0.98 -5.09
N LYS A 32 -19.36 2.09 -4.71
CA LYS A 32 -20.38 2.16 -3.63
C LYS A 32 -21.59 1.24 -3.84
N ASP A 33 -22.03 1.05 -5.08
CA ASP A 33 -23.19 0.22 -5.42
C ASP A 33 -22.80 -1.24 -5.73
N LYS A 34 -21.50 -1.56 -5.74
CA LYS A 34 -20.95 -2.88 -6.09
C LYS A 34 -20.49 -3.68 -4.87
N TYR A 35 -20.13 -3.00 -3.79
CA TYR A 35 -19.52 -3.60 -2.61
C TYR A 35 -20.21 -3.15 -1.32
N SER A 36 -20.05 -3.94 -0.27
CA SER A 36 -20.43 -3.52 1.09
C SER A 36 -19.27 -2.80 1.76
N PHE A 37 -19.58 -1.77 2.54
CA PHE A 37 -18.60 -0.91 3.18
C PHE A 37 -18.63 -1.05 4.70
N LEU A 38 -17.46 -0.98 5.32
CA LEU A 38 -17.28 -0.87 6.76
C LEU A 38 -16.52 0.42 7.07
N GLU A 39 -16.89 1.07 8.16
CA GLU A 39 -16.20 2.27 8.63
C GLU A 39 -15.12 1.89 9.65
N PRO A 40 -13.88 2.37 9.50
CA PRO A 40 -12.83 2.13 10.47
C PRO A 40 -12.88 3.09 11.65
N GLU A 41 -12.33 2.64 12.77
CA GLU A 41 -11.93 3.50 13.88
C GLU A 41 -10.45 3.91 13.70
N PRO A 42 -10.01 5.08 14.18
CA PRO A 42 -8.59 5.45 14.19
C PRO A 42 -7.74 4.41 14.93
N ALA A 43 -6.56 4.10 14.38
CA ALA A 43 -5.56 3.29 15.08
C ALA A 43 -5.22 3.93 16.43
N ARG A 44 -4.96 3.13 17.46
CA ARG A 44 -4.50 3.64 18.75
C ARG A 44 -3.01 3.96 18.65
N ASP A 45 -2.53 4.86 19.51
CA ASP A 45 -1.11 5.21 19.52
C ASP A 45 -0.23 3.97 19.77
N GLU A 46 -0.68 3.02 20.61
CA GLU A 46 0.02 1.75 20.82
C GLU A 46 0.15 0.91 19.54
N ASP A 47 -0.80 1.03 18.62
CA ASP A 47 -0.76 0.30 17.35
C ASP A 47 0.28 0.95 16.41
N LEU A 48 0.39 2.28 16.41
CA LEU A 48 1.45 3.00 15.67
C LEU A 48 2.85 2.64 16.20
N LEU A 49 2.98 2.52 17.52
CA LEU A 49 4.25 2.21 18.22
C LEU A 49 4.74 0.77 18.01
N LEU A 50 3.94 -0.10 17.38
CA LEU A 50 4.42 -1.41 16.92
C LEU A 50 5.44 -1.31 15.77
N VAL A 51 5.44 -0.17 15.07
CA VAL A 51 6.22 0.05 13.85
C VAL A 51 7.10 1.28 13.98
N HIS A 52 6.49 2.40 14.34
CA HIS A 52 7.14 3.69 14.35
C HIS A 52 7.73 4.02 15.72
N SER A 53 8.83 4.75 15.71
CA SER A 53 9.40 5.26 16.94
C SER A 53 8.46 6.25 17.62
N LYS A 54 8.53 6.31 18.95
CA LYS A 54 7.78 7.30 19.71
C LYS A 54 8.11 8.73 19.25
N SER A 55 9.39 9.02 18.97
CA SER A 55 9.81 10.33 18.45
C SER A 55 9.10 10.67 17.14
N TYR A 56 9.02 9.72 16.20
CA TYR A 56 8.38 9.98 14.92
C TYR A 56 6.87 10.21 15.07
N VAL A 57 6.18 9.37 15.85
CA VAL A 57 4.74 9.53 16.13
C VAL A 57 4.44 10.92 16.71
N GLU A 58 5.26 11.40 17.66
CA GLU A 58 5.09 12.74 18.24
C GLU A 58 5.46 13.88 17.25
N ARG A 59 6.36 13.66 16.29
CA ARG A 59 6.60 14.65 15.21
C ARG A 59 5.36 14.79 14.34
N VAL A 60 4.80 13.68 13.86
CA VAL A 60 3.58 13.70 13.04
C VAL A 60 2.41 14.33 13.81
N ARG A 61 2.24 13.97 15.09
CA ARG A 61 1.20 14.55 15.97
C ARG A 61 1.27 16.07 16.06
N ARG A 62 2.48 16.62 16.16
CA ARG A 62 2.70 18.07 16.26
C ARG A 62 2.63 18.79 14.91
N GLY A 63 2.44 18.07 13.80
CA GLY A 63 2.53 18.64 12.46
C GLY A 63 3.95 19.07 12.08
N ASP A 64 4.97 18.53 12.76
CA ASP A 64 6.38 18.83 12.57
C ASP A 64 6.94 18.01 11.39
N ILE A 65 6.39 18.28 10.20
CA ILE A 65 6.74 17.62 8.93
C ILE A 65 7.16 18.71 7.95
N HIS A 66 8.46 18.76 7.68
CA HIS A 66 9.09 19.71 6.77
C HIS A 66 9.35 19.05 5.41
N ASP A 67 8.28 18.61 4.78
CA ASP A 67 8.31 17.92 3.49
C ASP A 67 7.22 18.51 2.58
N ALA A 68 7.62 19.16 1.50
CA ALA A 68 6.68 19.76 0.56
C ALA A 68 5.91 18.71 -0.26
N ASP A 69 6.50 17.53 -0.42
CA ASP A 69 5.88 16.36 -1.06
C ASP A 69 4.93 15.66 -0.09
N THR A 70 5.12 15.78 1.23
CA THR A 70 4.23 15.20 2.25
C THR A 70 3.78 16.28 3.25
N PRO A 71 2.83 17.17 2.85
CA PRO A 71 2.54 18.39 3.59
C PRO A 71 1.92 18.16 4.97
N ALA A 72 2.31 18.94 5.98
CA ALA A 72 1.64 18.96 7.28
C ALA A 72 0.25 19.63 7.19
N TYR A 73 -0.75 18.94 6.63
CA TYR A 73 -2.14 19.41 6.63
C TYR A 73 -2.69 19.54 8.05
N GLU A 74 -3.68 20.42 8.23
CA GLU A 74 -4.40 20.52 9.50
C GLU A 74 -5.04 19.17 9.86
N ASN A 75 -4.88 18.73 11.11
CA ASN A 75 -5.36 17.43 11.62
C ASN A 75 -4.81 16.19 10.89
N ILE A 76 -3.69 16.31 10.15
CA ILE A 76 -3.12 15.18 9.40
C ILE A 76 -2.82 13.95 10.26
N TYR A 77 -2.47 14.15 11.53
CA TYR A 77 -2.28 13.05 12.48
C TYR A 77 -3.54 12.19 12.65
N GLU A 78 -4.71 12.81 12.78
CA GLU A 78 -5.98 12.08 12.96
C GLU A 78 -6.40 11.35 11.68
N TYR A 79 -6.21 11.98 10.51
CA TYR A 79 -6.47 11.32 9.23
C TYR A 79 -5.51 10.15 8.96
N ALA A 80 -4.22 10.31 9.27
CA ALA A 80 -3.23 9.25 9.15
C ALA A 80 -3.53 8.08 10.11
N LYS A 81 -3.96 8.37 11.34
CA LYS A 81 -4.44 7.34 12.28
C LYS A 81 -5.67 6.62 11.76
N LEU A 82 -6.61 7.33 11.15
CA LEU A 82 -7.80 6.73 10.55
C LEU A 82 -7.44 5.81 9.38
N SER A 83 -6.48 6.20 8.54
CA SER A 83 -5.97 5.34 7.46
C SER A 83 -5.33 4.06 7.98
N ALA A 84 -4.46 4.18 8.99
CA ALA A 84 -3.86 3.02 9.67
C ALA A 84 -4.91 2.12 10.33
N GLY A 85 -5.95 2.72 10.93
CA GLY A 85 -7.10 1.99 11.47
C GLY A 85 -7.89 1.23 10.41
N GLY A 86 -8.02 1.83 9.22
CA GLY A 86 -8.55 1.19 8.02
C GLY A 86 -7.80 -0.09 7.65
N ALA A 87 -6.47 -0.03 7.64
CA ALA A 87 -5.62 -1.18 7.36
C ALA A 87 -5.75 -2.28 8.43
N ILE A 88 -5.82 -1.91 9.72
CA ILE A 88 -6.05 -2.86 10.82
C ILE A 88 -7.40 -3.56 10.66
N LEU A 89 -8.47 -2.81 10.35
CA LEU A 89 -9.80 -3.39 10.13
C LEU A 89 -9.81 -4.26 8.87
N ALA A 90 -9.12 -3.87 7.81
CA ALA A 90 -8.96 -4.66 6.60
C ALA A 90 -8.29 -6.01 6.87
N ALA A 91 -7.21 -6.03 7.66
CA ALA A 91 -6.55 -7.26 8.07
C ALA A 91 -7.48 -8.19 8.88
N LYS A 92 -8.29 -7.61 9.78
CA LYS A 92 -9.26 -8.37 10.59
C LYS A 92 -10.38 -8.98 9.75
N GLU A 93 -10.92 -8.21 8.81
CA GLU A 93 -12.10 -8.59 8.01
C GLU A 93 -11.75 -9.28 6.69
N LYS A 94 -10.44 -9.42 6.37
CA LYS A 94 -9.95 -9.91 5.06
C LYS A 94 -10.53 -9.06 3.93
N ALA A 95 -10.37 -7.75 4.09
CA ALA A 95 -11.03 -6.73 3.28
C ALA A 95 -10.02 -5.84 2.54
N PHE A 96 -10.53 -4.94 1.71
CA PHE A 96 -9.73 -3.91 1.03
C PHE A 96 -9.87 -2.57 1.74
N SER A 97 -8.77 -1.95 2.17
CA SER A 97 -8.77 -0.60 2.75
C SER A 97 -8.68 0.47 1.67
N LEU A 98 -9.80 1.11 1.35
CA LEU A 98 -9.89 2.29 0.47
C LEU A 98 -9.71 3.55 1.33
N MET A 99 -8.51 3.75 1.87
CA MET A 99 -8.22 4.87 2.77
C MET A 99 -7.02 5.68 2.26
N ARG A 100 -6.92 6.91 2.75
CA ARG A 100 -5.78 7.81 2.55
C ARG A 100 -5.48 8.56 3.86
N PRO A 101 -4.22 8.91 4.14
CA PRO A 101 -3.05 8.85 3.25
C PRO A 101 -2.48 7.42 3.06
N PRO A 102 -1.64 7.18 2.01
CA PRO A 102 -0.90 5.92 1.81
C PRO A 102 0.19 5.73 2.88
N GLY A 103 0.93 4.61 2.83
CA GLY A 103 1.85 4.25 3.91
C GLY A 103 3.20 3.65 3.56
N HIS A 104 3.37 2.95 2.43
CA HIS A 104 4.55 2.08 2.22
C HIS A 104 5.92 2.78 2.19
N HIS A 105 5.98 4.11 2.05
CA HIS A 105 7.22 4.88 2.10
C HIS A 105 7.65 5.29 3.52
N ALA A 106 6.75 5.25 4.50
CA ALA A 106 7.07 5.63 5.88
C ALA A 106 7.85 4.50 6.58
N GLY A 107 9.07 4.80 7.00
CA GLY A 107 9.94 3.95 7.81
C GLY A 107 9.72 4.12 9.32
N LYS A 108 10.58 3.49 10.13
CA LYS A 108 10.46 3.51 11.61
C LYS A 108 10.60 4.93 12.16
N GLU A 109 11.51 5.71 11.60
CA GLU A 109 11.82 7.09 12.01
C GLU A 109 11.30 8.13 11.00
N GLY A 110 10.43 7.75 10.06
CA GLY A 110 9.96 8.59 8.96
C GLY A 110 10.67 8.25 7.64
N ILE A 111 11.52 9.15 7.13
CA ILE A 111 12.23 8.93 5.86
C ILE A 111 13.08 7.65 5.95
N ALA A 112 12.87 6.73 5.01
CA ALA A 112 13.50 5.41 5.01
C ALA A 112 14.54 5.25 3.90
N LEU A 113 15.61 4.49 4.19
CA LEU A 113 16.63 4.07 3.22
C LEU A 113 17.27 5.21 2.39
N GLY A 114 17.36 6.41 2.97
CA GLY A 114 17.96 7.58 2.31
C GLY A 114 17.09 8.22 1.21
N ALA A 115 15.79 7.92 1.17
CA ALA A 115 14.84 8.61 0.31
C ALA A 115 14.82 10.13 0.58
N PRO A 116 14.46 10.97 -0.41
CA PRO A 116 14.47 12.42 -0.23
C PRO A 116 13.24 12.95 0.53
N THR A 117 12.13 12.22 0.52
CA THR A 117 10.83 12.62 1.10
C THR A 117 10.15 11.42 1.76
N LEU A 118 8.97 11.65 2.31
CA LEU A 118 8.05 10.63 2.84
C LEU A 118 7.10 10.05 1.77
N GLY A 119 7.12 10.55 0.53
CA GLY A 119 6.30 10.02 -0.58
C GLY A 119 4.81 9.95 -0.25
N PHE A 120 4.24 11.04 0.26
CA PHE A 120 2.84 11.14 0.70
C PHE A 120 2.47 10.34 1.96
N CYS A 121 3.41 9.58 2.55
CA CYS A 121 3.13 8.61 3.60
C CYS A 121 3.46 9.15 5.00
N TYR A 122 2.52 9.07 5.94
CA TYR A 122 2.71 9.54 7.32
C TYR A 122 2.92 8.40 8.32
N PHE A 123 2.22 7.29 8.11
CA PHE A 123 2.38 6.05 8.86
C PHE A 123 2.31 4.88 7.88
N ASN A 124 3.05 3.81 8.18
CA ASN A 124 3.08 2.63 7.33
C ASN A 124 1.89 1.73 7.64
N ASN A 125 0.79 1.99 6.92
CA ASN A 125 -0.50 1.35 7.14
C ASN A 125 -0.42 -0.19 7.06
N ILE A 126 0.23 -0.72 6.01
CA ILE A 126 0.40 -2.17 5.83
C ILE A 126 1.24 -2.76 6.95
N ALA A 127 2.34 -2.12 7.35
CA ALA A 127 3.21 -2.62 8.40
C ALA A 127 2.52 -2.62 9.77
N ILE A 128 1.75 -1.58 10.08
CA ILE A 128 0.98 -1.50 11.33
C ILE A 128 -0.04 -2.64 11.38
N ALA A 129 -0.78 -2.87 10.29
CA ALA A 129 -1.74 -3.95 10.20
C ALA A 129 -1.08 -5.32 10.36
N VAL A 130 0.06 -5.57 9.71
CA VAL A 130 0.81 -6.83 9.80
C VAL A 130 1.36 -7.07 11.21
N LYS A 131 2.02 -6.07 11.82
CA LYS A 131 2.51 -6.18 13.20
C LYS A 131 1.38 -6.41 14.20
N LYS A 132 0.22 -5.77 13.99
CA LYS A 132 -0.95 -5.95 14.84
C LYS A 132 -1.58 -7.34 14.69
N LEU A 133 -1.59 -7.87 13.47
CA LEU A 133 -2.11 -9.20 13.17
C LEU A 133 -1.23 -10.31 13.76
N GLY A 134 0.09 -10.10 13.78
CA GLY A 134 1.05 -10.99 14.46
C GLY A 134 1.19 -12.38 13.84
N LYS A 135 0.95 -12.49 12.53
CA LYS A 135 1.02 -13.74 11.76
C LYS A 135 2.19 -13.75 10.79
N LYS A 136 2.68 -14.93 10.41
CA LYS A 136 3.65 -15.04 9.31
C LYS A 136 3.00 -14.57 8.02
N THR A 137 3.52 -13.48 7.45
CA THR A 137 2.84 -12.71 6.40
C THR A 137 3.69 -12.58 5.15
N LEU A 138 3.09 -12.86 4.00
CA LEU A 138 3.61 -12.39 2.72
C LEU A 138 3.05 -10.99 2.50
N ILE A 139 3.93 -9.99 2.46
CA ILE A 139 3.58 -8.65 1.98
C ILE A 139 3.94 -8.58 0.50
N LEU A 140 2.93 -8.48 -0.35
CA LEU A 140 3.09 -8.24 -1.78
C LEU A 140 2.82 -6.76 -2.05
N ASP A 141 3.79 -6.04 -2.61
CA ASP A 141 3.64 -4.63 -2.95
C ASP A 141 3.60 -4.49 -4.48
N ILE A 142 2.43 -4.10 -4.96
CA ILE A 142 2.14 -3.96 -6.39
C ILE A 142 2.13 -2.49 -6.84
N ASP A 143 2.48 -1.56 -5.95
CA ASP A 143 2.68 -0.15 -6.27
C ASP A 143 3.90 0.05 -7.19
N THR A 144 3.83 1.05 -8.08
CA THR A 144 4.92 1.32 -9.02
C THR A 144 6.20 1.77 -8.32
N HIS A 145 6.10 2.37 -7.14
CA HIS A 145 7.24 2.85 -6.37
C HIS A 145 7.67 1.77 -5.36
N HIS A 146 8.98 1.69 -5.12
CA HIS A 146 9.48 0.80 -4.08
C HIS A 146 8.97 1.26 -2.71
N GLY A 147 8.26 0.39 -1.98
CA GLY A 147 7.87 0.59 -0.58
C GLY A 147 9.06 0.51 0.39
N ASN A 148 9.99 1.46 0.25
CA ASN A 148 11.24 1.55 1.01
C ASN A 148 11.03 1.60 2.53
N GLY A 149 9.93 2.20 2.99
CA GLY A 149 9.56 2.20 4.41
C GLY A 149 9.20 0.80 4.88
N THR A 150 8.37 0.09 4.12
CA THR A 150 7.99 -1.30 4.40
C THR A 150 9.20 -2.21 4.42
N GLN A 151 10.11 -2.09 3.45
CA GLN A 151 11.39 -2.82 3.48
C GLN A 151 12.19 -2.50 4.75
N GLU A 152 12.44 -1.23 5.08
CA GLU A 152 13.20 -0.85 6.28
C GLU A 152 12.59 -1.43 7.57
N ILE A 153 11.25 -1.43 7.65
CA ILE A 153 10.53 -1.91 8.84
C ILE A 153 10.75 -3.41 9.05
N PHE A 154 10.64 -4.21 7.99
CA PHE A 154 10.65 -5.67 8.05
C PHE A 154 12.00 -6.31 7.69
N GLN A 155 13.02 -5.53 7.34
CA GLN A 155 14.36 -6.06 7.04
C GLN A 155 14.85 -6.96 8.18
N GLY A 156 15.05 -8.24 7.88
CA GLY A 156 15.51 -9.26 8.84
C GLY A 156 14.41 -9.85 9.74
N ASP A 157 13.14 -9.49 9.57
CA ASP A 157 12.02 -10.09 10.31
C ASP A 157 11.64 -11.46 9.73
N SER A 158 11.88 -12.52 10.49
CA SER A 158 11.59 -13.90 10.05
C SER A 158 10.09 -14.21 9.90
N ASN A 159 9.20 -13.33 10.36
CA ASN A 159 7.76 -13.51 10.19
C ASN A 159 7.21 -12.83 8.94
N VAL A 160 8.04 -12.13 8.17
CA VAL A 160 7.58 -11.44 6.97
C VAL A 160 8.44 -11.83 5.78
N ILE A 161 7.78 -12.15 4.67
CA ILE A 161 8.39 -12.12 3.34
C ILE A 161 7.84 -10.87 2.65
N TYR A 162 8.72 -10.01 2.15
CA TYR A 162 8.33 -8.81 1.41
C TYR A 162 8.72 -8.94 -0.05
N ILE A 163 7.76 -8.78 -0.96
CA ILE A 163 7.95 -8.87 -2.40
C ILE A 163 7.40 -7.58 -3.04
N PRO A 164 8.24 -6.58 -3.31
CA PRO A 164 7.86 -5.44 -4.13
C PRO A 164 8.17 -5.66 -5.61
N LEU A 165 7.21 -5.31 -6.46
CA LEU A 165 7.38 -5.19 -7.91
C LEU A 165 7.23 -3.72 -8.29
N HIS A 166 8.35 -3.05 -8.52
CA HIS A 166 8.39 -1.60 -8.67
C HIS A 166 9.25 -1.16 -9.85
N THR A 167 8.99 0.02 -10.38
CA THR A 167 9.81 0.63 -11.42
C THR A 167 11.14 1.11 -10.85
N TYR A 168 12.26 0.76 -11.47
CA TYR A 168 13.56 1.29 -11.05
C TYR A 168 13.88 2.63 -11.70
N GLY A 169 14.75 3.41 -11.05
CA GLY A 169 15.22 4.70 -11.57
C GLY A 169 14.25 5.86 -11.34
N ILE A 170 13.14 5.61 -10.65
CA ILE A 170 12.21 6.63 -10.16
C ILE A 170 12.25 6.73 -8.63
N TYR A 171 11.46 7.62 -8.04
CA TYR A 171 11.28 7.70 -6.59
C TYR A 171 10.97 6.31 -6.00
N PRO A 172 11.53 5.92 -4.83
CA PRO A 172 12.46 6.65 -3.97
C PRO A 172 13.96 6.46 -4.32
N GLY A 173 14.29 5.76 -5.43
CA GLY A 173 15.66 5.47 -5.83
C GLY A 173 16.31 4.28 -5.10
N THR A 174 15.51 3.43 -4.44
CA THR A 174 15.95 2.24 -3.71
C THR A 174 15.34 0.95 -4.30
N GLY A 175 15.55 -0.21 -3.67
CA GLY A 175 14.96 -1.48 -4.11
C GLY A 175 15.64 -2.11 -5.35
N LEU A 176 16.90 -1.80 -5.62
CA LEU A 176 17.63 -2.37 -6.77
C LEU A 176 18.10 -3.82 -6.55
N ARG A 177 18.13 -4.29 -5.31
CA ARG A 177 18.66 -5.60 -4.93
C ARG A 177 17.81 -6.21 -3.84
N SER A 178 17.65 -7.53 -3.88
CA SER A 178 17.05 -8.29 -2.79
C SER A 178 18.01 -8.35 -1.60
N GLU A 179 17.48 -8.27 -0.39
CA GLU A 179 18.24 -8.35 0.86
C GLU A 179 17.44 -9.07 1.93
N GLY A 180 17.99 -10.14 2.51
CA GLY A 180 17.33 -10.91 3.55
C GLY A 180 15.98 -11.47 3.09
N ASN A 181 14.91 -11.07 3.78
CA ASN A 181 13.53 -11.45 3.53
C ASN A 181 12.79 -10.50 2.55
N CYS A 182 13.49 -9.53 1.97
CA CYS A 182 12.94 -8.58 0.99
C CYS A 182 13.44 -8.93 -0.42
N TYR A 183 12.54 -9.45 -1.24
CA TYR A 183 12.81 -9.93 -2.60
C TYR A 183 12.36 -8.87 -3.62
N ASN A 184 13.28 -7.97 -3.95
CA ASN A 184 13.03 -6.84 -4.83
C ASN A 184 13.01 -7.25 -6.32
N TYR A 185 11.94 -6.88 -7.02
CA TYR A 185 11.77 -7.10 -8.46
C TYR A 185 11.67 -5.77 -9.23
N PRO A 186 12.80 -5.09 -9.51
CA PRO A 186 12.82 -3.85 -10.27
C PRO A 186 12.43 -4.08 -11.74
N LEU A 187 11.45 -3.30 -12.21
CA LEU A 187 10.89 -3.33 -13.56
C LEU A 187 11.30 -2.09 -14.37
N LYS A 188 11.35 -2.24 -15.69
CA LYS A 188 11.67 -1.13 -16.60
C LYS A 188 10.44 -0.25 -16.81
N ILE A 189 10.67 1.06 -16.97
CA ILE A 189 9.65 1.95 -17.52
C ILE A 189 9.15 1.35 -18.84
N GLY A 190 7.83 1.31 -18.99
CA GLY A 190 7.15 0.77 -20.14
C GLY A 190 6.77 -0.71 -20.03
N THR A 191 7.18 -1.43 -18.98
CA THR A 191 6.75 -2.81 -18.73
C THR A 191 5.22 -2.89 -18.71
N GLY A 192 4.68 -3.79 -19.52
CA GLY A 192 3.24 -4.03 -19.66
C GLY A 192 2.80 -5.37 -19.05
N ASP A 193 1.53 -5.71 -19.25
CA ASP A 193 0.84 -6.84 -18.63
C ASP A 193 1.63 -8.16 -18.61
N GLU A 194 2.15 -8.60 -19.77
CA GLU A 194 2.80 -9.91 -19.89
C GLU A 194 4.09 -10.00 -19.05
N GLU A 195 4.96 -9.00 -19.16
CA GLU A 195 6.22 -8.98 -18.39
C GLU A 195 5.97 -8.80 -16.89
N TYR A 196 4.98 -8.00 -16.51
CA TYR A 196 4.60 -7.83 -15.10
C TYR A 196 4.07 -9.14 -14.50
N LEU A 197 3.09 -9.79 -15.15
CA LEU A 197 2.49 -11.03 -14.65
C LEU A 197 3.51 -12.17 -14.61
N ASN A 198 4.36 -12.31 -15.64
CA ASN A 198 5.45 -13.29 -15.63
C ASN A 198 6.44 -13.05 -14.49
N THR A 199 6.71 -11.78 -14.16
CA THR A 199 7.58 -11.42 -13.03
C THR A 199 6.93 -11.76 -11.69
N LEU A 200 5.64 -11.44 -11.52
CA LEU A 200 4.89 -11.77 -10.31
C LEU A 200 4.80 -13.28 -10.09
N GLU A 201 4.49 -14.05 -11.14
CA GLU A 201 4.47 -15.51 -11.08
C GLU A 201 5.85 -16.10 -10.74
N ARG A 202 6.92 -15.51 -11.27
CA ARG A 202 8.29 -15.91 -10.88
C ARG A 202 8.54 -15.58 -9.41
N ALA A 203 8.20 -14.39 -8.95
CA ALA A 203 8.41 -13.95 -7.58
C ALA A 203 7.71 -14.86 -6.56
N LEU A 204 6.46 -15.23 -6.83
CA LEU A 204 5.69 -16.14 -5.97
C LEU A 204 6.22 -17.58 -5.96
N ARG A 205 6.99 -18.00 -6.98
CA ARG A 205 7.60 -19.34 -7.06
C ARG A 205 8.99 -19.42 -6.45
N GLU A 206 9.74 -18.31 -6.45
CA GLU A 206 11.13 -18.27 -5.99
C GLU A 206 11.27 -18.21 -4.47
N VAL A 207 10.18 -17.89 -3.76
CA VAL A 207 10.18 -17.78 -2.30
C VAL A 207 9.38 -18.92 -1.67
N ASP A 208 9.89 -19.45 -0.56
CA ASP A 208 9.18 -20.46 0.22
C ASP A 208 8.04 -19.80 1.03
N LEU A 209 6.81 -20.08 0.60
CA LEU A 209 5.59 -19.58 1.24
C LEU A 209 4.94 -20.60 2.18
N SER A 210 5.60 -21.73 2.48
CA SER A 210 5.00 -22.86 3.21
C SER A 210 4.56 -22.50 4.64
N GLU A 211 5.23 -21.54 5.29
CA GLU A 211 4.89 -21.07 6.62
C GLU A 211 4.04 -19.79 6.63
N ILE A 212 3.72 -19.23 5.47
CA ILE A 212 2.89 -18.02 5.38
C ILE A 212 1.44 -18.32 5.70
N GLU A 213 0.85 -17.50 6.57
CA GLU A 213 -0.53 -17.66 7.06
C GLU A 213 -1.50 -16.64 6.46
N VAL A 214 -0.99 -15.56 5.87
CA VAL A 214 -1.78 -14.45 5.34
C VAL A 214 -1.01 -13.70 4.26
N VAL A 215 -1.74 -13.24 3.24
CA VAL A 215 -1.23 -12.31 2.22
C VAL A 215 -1.75 -10.91 2.52
N ALA A 216 -0.82 -9.97 2.65
CA ALA A 216 -1.07 -8.55 2.82
C ALA A 216 -0.65 -7.84 1.53
N VAL A 217 -1.55 -7.13 0.88
CA VAL A 217 -1.23 -6.46 -0.40
C VAL A 217 -1.13 -4.95 -0.19
N SER A 218 0.05 -4.37 -0.39
CA SER A 218 0.18 -2.94 -0.63
C SER A 218 -0.27 -2.68 -2.06
N ALA A 219 -1.50 -2.20 -2.20
CA ALA A 219 -2.24 -2.13 -3.45
C ALA A 219 -2.14 -0.73 -4.05
N GLY A 220 -1.04 -0.46 -4.76
CA GLY A 220 -0.90 0.70 -5.62
C GLY A 220 -1.39 0.42 -7.05
N PHE A 221 -2.09 1.39 -7.64
CA PHE A 221 -2.66 1.28 -8.99
C PHE A 221 -2.06 2.31 -9.96
N ASP A 222 -0.96 2.94 -9.59
CA ASP A 222 -0.18 3.82 -10.45
C ASP A 222 0.71 3.05 -11.43
N THR A 223 0.72 1.72 -11.36
CA THR A 223 1.23 0.87 -12.45
C THR A 223 0.35 0.91 -13.71
N PHE A 224 -0.84 1.53 -13.65
CA PHE A 224 -1.78 1.66 -14.76
C PHE A 224 -1.20 2.54 -15.89
N SER A 225 -1.45 2.15 -17.15
CA SER A 225 -0.96 2.91 -18.30
C SER A 225 -1.42 4.38 -18.29
N GLY A 226 -0.43 5.28 -18.34
CA GLY A 226 -0.64 6.72 -18.31
C GLY A 226 -0.76 7.33 -16.92
N ASP A 227 -0.55 6.56 -15.85
CA ASP A 227 -0.44 7.02 -14.47
C ASP A 227 1.04 7.33 -14.09
N LEU A 228 1.29 7.68 -12.82
CA LEU A 228 2.62 7.98 -12.30
C LEU A 228 3.51 6.73 -12.27
N GLY A 229 4.81 6.87 -12.50
CA GLY A 229 5.77 5.76 -12.38
C GLY A 229 6.01 4.92 -13.62
N GLY A 230 5.19 5.08 -14.69
CA GLY A 230 5.61 4.72 -16.04
C GLY A 230 5.52 3.25 -16.45
N LEU A 231 4.81 2.41 -15.69
CA LEU A 231 4.36 1.10 -16.18
C LEU A 231 3.11 1.24 -17.07
N ASN A 232 2.81 0.19 -17.83
CA ASN A 232 1.74 0.18 -18.84
C ASN A 232 0.71 -0.91 -18.57
N LEU A 233 0.31 -1.11 -17.31
CA LEU A 233 -0.68 -2.13 -16.99
C LEU A 233 -2.07 -1.74 -17.46
N SER A 234 -2.79 -2.72 -18.00
CA SER A 234 -4.22 -2.61 -18.31
C SER A 234 -5.08 -2.94 -17.10
N GLU A 235 -6.37 -2.59 -17.14
CA GLU A 235 -7.29 -2.97 -16.06
C GLU A 235 -7.43 -4.47 -15.90
N LYS A 236 -7.39 -5.21 -17.01
CA LYS A 236 -7.48 -6.67 -17.00
C LYS A 236 -6.26 -7.30 -16.33
N CYS A 237 -5.10 -6.62 -16.36
CA CYS A 237 -3.92 -7.06 -15.64
C CYS A 237 -4.20 -7.13 -14.14
N TYR A 238 -4.89 -6.14 -13.57
CA TYR A 238 -5.25 -6.15 -12.14
C TYR A 238 -6.13 -7.34 -11.77
N ARG A 239 -7.06 -7.76 -12.63
CA ARG A 239 -7.81 -9.01 -12.43
C ARG A 239 -6.88 -10.22 -12.38
N LYS A 240 -5.90 -10.30 -13.28
CA LYS A 240 -4.90 -11.38 -13.28
C LYS A 240 -3.99 -11.37 -12.06
N ILE A 241 -3.60 -10.19 -11.57
CA ILE A 241 -2.87 -10.03 -10.31
C ILE A 241 -3.71 -10.60 -9.15
N GLY A 242 -4.99 -10.23 -9.07
CA GLY A 242 -5.91 -10.78 -8.08
C GLY A 242 -6.05 -12.30 -8.17
N GLU A 243 -6.22 -12.86 -9.38
CA GLU A 243 -6.31 -14.30 -9.61
C GLU A 243 -5.05 -15.05 -9.14
N LEU A 244 -3.85 -14.50 -9.41
CA LEU A 244 -2.58 -15.08 -8.96
C LEU A 244 -2.48 -15.10 -7.44
N ILE A 245 -2.88 -14.01 -6.77
CA ILE A 245 -2.89 -13.94 -5.30
C ILE A 245 -3.91 -14.92 -4.72
N ALA A 246 -5.11 -15.00 -5.30
CA ALA A 246 -6.14 -15.95 -4.87
C ALA A 246 -5.69 -17.41 -5.00
N SER A 247 -4.89 -17.73 -6.02
CA SER A 247 -4.35 -19.08 -6.23
C SER A 247 -3.45 -19.59 -5.10
N LEU A 248 -2.95 -18.69 -4.24
CA LEU A 248 -2.20 -19.06 -3.03
C LEU A 248 -3.10 -19.71 -1.96
N ASN A 249 -4.42 -19.59 -2.07
CA ASN A 249 -5.41 -20.16 -1.13
C ASN A 249 -5.18 -19.74 0.34
N LEU A 250 -4.67 -18.52 0.54
CA LEU A 250 -4.43 -17.95 1.87
C LEU A 250 -5.44 -16.82 2.16
N PRO A 251 -5.74 -16.55 3.44
CA PRO A 251 -6.44 -15.32 3.82
C PRO A 251 -5.72 -14.10 3.26
N THR A 252 -6.45 -13.21 2.59
CA THR A 252 -5.88 -12.02 1.94
C THR A 252 -6.58 -10.75 2.40
N PHE A 253 -5.81 -9.70 2.63
CA PHE A 253 -6.31 -8.33 2.76
C PHE A 253 -5.42 -7.38 1.95
N ALA A 254 -5.96 -6.22 1.61
CA ALA A 254 -5.25 -5.23 0.80
C ALA A 254 -5.43 -3.83 1.36
N VAL A 255 -4.42 -2.98 1.17
CA VAL A 255 -4.39 -1.60 1.64
C VAL A 255 -4.00 -0.71 0.47
N LEU A 256 -4.84 0.28 0.15
CA LEU A 256 -4.55 1.22 -0.95
C LEU A 256 -3.26 2.01 -0.67
N GLU A 257 -2.40 2.10 -1.68
CA GLU A 257 -1.22 2.97 -1.72
C GLU A 257 -1.40 4.09 -2.79
N GLY A 258 -0.60 4.06 -3.86
CA GLY A 258 -0.67 4.95 -5.01
C GLY A 258 -1.80 4.64 -5.99
N GLY A 259 -1.78 5.35 -7.12
CA GLY A 259 -2.82 5.31 -8.17
C GLY A 259 -3.56 6.64 -8.25
N TYR A 260 -3.33 7.38 -9.32
CA TYR A 260 -3.73 8.78 -9.47
C TYR A 260 -4.59 9.01 -10.73
N THR A 261 -4.81 7.96 -11.52
CA THR A 261 -5.75 7.92 -12.62
C THR A 261 -7.20 8.07 -12.16
N LYS A 262 -8.02 8.69 -13.01
CA LYS A 262 -9.48 8.74 -12.81
C LYS A 262 -10.15 7.36 -12.89
N ARG A 263 -9.42 6.34 -13.34
CA ARG A 263 -9.86 4.95 -13.45
C ARG A 263 -9.53 4.10 -12.22
N LEU A 264 -9.12 4.71 -11.12
CA LEU A 264 -8.72 4.00 -9.90
C LEU A 264 -9.80 3.00 -9.43
N GLY A 265 -11.06 3.43 -9.41
CA GLY A 265 -12.19 2.55 -9.04
C GLY A 265 -12.33 1.32 -9.95
N ASN A 266 -12.09 1.46 -11.25
CA ASN A 266 -12.11 0.33 -12.18
C ASN A 266 -10.94 -0.65 -11.94
N CYS A 267 -9.74 -0.12 -11.69
CA CYS A 267 -8.56 -0.93 -11.42
C CYS A 267 -8.73 -1.74 -10.13
N ILE A 268 -9.24 -1.08 -9.08
CA ILE A 268 -9.61 -1.74 -7.81
C ILE A 268 -10.67 -2.81 -8.06
N HIS A 269 -11.72 -2.50 -8.82
CA HIS A 269 -12.78 -3.48 -9.10
C HIS A 269 -12.24 -4.72 -9.81
N GLU A 270 -11.42 -4.57 -10.84
CA GLU A 270 -10.81 -5.71 -11.54
C GLU A 270 -9.92 -6.53 -10.60
N PHE A 271 -9.10 -5.88 -9.78
CA PHE A 271 -8.29 -6.54 -8.75
C PHE A 271 -9.13 -7.37 -7.78
N LEU A 272 -10.18 -6.77 -7.20
CA LEU A 272 -11.07 -7.45 -6.25
C LEU A 272 -11.83 -8.62 -6.90
N GLN A 273 -12.27 -8.46 -8.14
CA GLN A 273 -12.90 -9.56 -8.89
C GLN A 273 -11.94 -10.73 -9.13
N GLY A 274 -10.65 -10.43 -9.33
CA GLY A 274 -9.61 -11.46 -9.43
C GLY A 274 -9.40 -12.23 -8.13
N LEU A 275 -9.57 -11.58 -6.98
CA LEU A 275 -9.48 -12.22 -5.67
C LEU A 275 -10.64 -13.18 -5.36
N GLY A 276 -11.66 -13.24 -6.21
CA GLY A 276 -12.79 -14.16 -6.10
C GLY A 276 -14.03 -13.56 -5.41
N ASP A 277 -14.23 -12.25 -5.54
CA ASP A 277 -15.22 -11.47 -4.80
C ASP A 277 -16.15 -10.61 -5.67
#